data_AF-A0A0F9ZHK6-F1
#
_entry.id   AF-A0A0F9ZHK6-F1
#
_cell.length_a   1.000
_cell.length_b   1.000
_cell.length_c   1.000
_cell.angle_alpha   90.00
_cell.angle_beta   90.00
_cell.angle_gamma   90.00
#
_symmetry.space_group_name_H-M   'P 1'
#
loop_
_entity.id
_entity.type
_entity.pdbx_description
1 polymer ?
#
loop_
_entity_poly.entity_id
_entity_poly.type
_entity_poly.pdbx_seq_one_letter_code
_entity_poly.pdbx_strand_id
1 'polypeptide(L)'
;MVLHEGQRTTEEVLKETPVLETESTVFFSGVELPKAKDGSGNWVPRREKYEDYIYDDVSVELQRNFALAFSLNQPYLVEGGTEIGKTTAVMEMCSRLGYEVHYVNLNYGTDESKH
;
A
#
# COMPACT_ATOMS: atom_id res chain seq x y z
N MET A 1 -29.29 -25.34 23.64
CA MET A 1 -27.93 -25.87 23.90
C MET A 1 -27.41 -26.34 22.55
N VAL A 2 -26.54 -25.68 21.80
CA VAL A 2 -25.71 -24.46 21.95
C VAL A 2 -25.58 -23.89 20.53
N LEU A 3 -25.70 -22.56 20.35
CA LEU A 3 -25.39 -21.89 19.09
C LEU A 3 -23.88 -21.98 18.85
N HIS A 4 -23.45 -22.66 17.78
CA HIS A 4 -22.06 -22.67 17.36
C HIS A 4 -21.83 -21.42 16.48
N GLU A 5 -21.64 -20.26 17.11
CA GLU A 5 -21.06 -19.11 16.42
C GLU A 5 -19.60 -19.45 16.13
N GLY A 6 -19.32 -19.76 14.86
CA GLY A 6 -17.96 -19.92 14.36
C GLY A 6 -17.21 -18.62 14.57
N GLN A 7 -16.30 -18.59 15.54
CA GLN A 7 -15.38 -17.47 15.71
C GLN A 7 -14.44 -17.47 14.50
N ARG A 8 -14.76 -16.63 13.50
CA ARG A 8 -13.85 -16.35 12.38
C ARG A 8 -12.55 -15.80 12.94
N THR A 9 -11.43 -16.35 12.49
CA THR A 9 -10.11 -15.90 12.94
C THR A 9 -9.86 -14.48 12.45
N THR A 10 -9.10 -13.67 13.21
CA THR A 10 -8.75 -12.31 12.81
C THR A 10 -8.04 -12.28 11.44
N GLU A 11 -7.29 -13.34 11.10
CA GLU A 11 -6.63 -13.50 9.80
C GLU A 11 -7.62 -13.68 8.64
N GLU A 12 -8.71 -14.43 8.82
CA GLU A 12 -9.74 -14.61 7.78
C GLU A 12 -10.52 -13.31 7.52
N VAL A 13 -10.81 -12.53 8.57
CA VAL A 13 -11.48 -11.22 8.43
C VAL A 13 -10.58 -10.20 7.73
N LEU A 14 -9.28 -10.21 8.02
CA LEU A 14 -8.29 -9.38 7.32
C LEU A 14 -8.14 -9.77 5.84
N LYS A 15 -8.43 -11.04 5.50
CA LYS A 15 -8.46 -11.53 4.11
C LYS A 15 -9.73 -11.10 3.37
N GLU A 16 -10.87 -11.00 4.06
CA GLU A 16 -12.15 -10.57 3.46
C GLU A 16 -12.25 -9.05 3.22
N THR A 17 -11.44 -8.22 3.88
CA THR A 17 -11.40 -6.76 3.62
C THR A 17 -9.98 -6.22 3.80
N PRO A 18 -9.12 -6.35 2.77
CA PRO A 18 -7.71 -5.97 2.86
C PRO A 18 -7.50 -4.46 3.04
N VAL A 19 -8.47 -3.63 2.60
CA VAL A 19 -8.42 -2.18 2.73
C VAL A 19 -9.72 -1.65 3.31
N LEU A 20 -9.64 -0.86 4.37
CA LEU A 20 -10.75 -0.10 4.93
C LEU A 20 -10.40 1.38 4.93
N GLU A 21 -11.30 2.23 4.42
CA GLU A 21 -11.04 3.64 4.20
C GLU A 21 -12.06 4.50 4.93
N THR A 22 -11.58 5.51 5.65
CA THR A 22 -12.39 6.55 6.30
C THR A 22 -12.11 7.91 5.65
N GLU A 23 -12.73 8.97 6.17
CA GLU A 23 -12.47 10.33 5.68
C GLU A 23 -11.02 10.78 5.89
N SER A 24 -10.36 10.35 6.97
CA SER A 24 -9.03 10.83 7.39
C SER A 24 -7.93 9.76 7.36
N THR A 25 -8.29 8.48 7.28
CA THR A 25 -7.32 7.37 7.42
C THR A 25 -7.64 6.22 6.46
N VAL A 26 -6.63 5.43 6.14
CA VAL A 26 -6.76 4.17 5.40
C VAL A 26 -6.09 3.06 6.20
N PHE A 27 -6.78 1.94 6.36
CA PHE A 27 -6.29 0.74 7.01
C PHE A 27 -5.88 -0.26 5.93
N PHE A 28 -4.61 -0.64 5.91
CA PHE A 28 -4.09 -1.72 5.05
C PHE A 28 -3.83 -2.94 5.91
N SER A 29 -4.70 -3.94 5.78
CA SER A 29 -4.66 -5.19 6.56
C SER A 29 -4.42 -4.95 8.05
N GLY A 30 -5.14 -4.01 8.65
CA GLY A 30 -5.07 -3.67 10.08
C GLY A 30 -4.00 -2.65 10.48
N VAL A 31 -3.24 -2.10 9.52
CA VAL A 31 -2.29 -1.00 9.78
C VAL A 31 -2.92 0.32 9.37
N GLU A 32 -3.12 1.21 10.33
CA GLU A 32 -3.72 2.53 10.11
C GLU A 32 -2.68 3.52 9.58
N LEU A 33 -3.03 4.22 8.51
CA LEU A 33 -2.26 5.32 7.96
C LEU A 33 -3.10 6.58 7.79
N PRO A 34 -2.57 7.77 8.14
CA PRO A 34 -3.26 9.02 7.90
C PRO A 34 -3.21 9.38 6.41
N LYS A 35 -4.35 9.84 5.88
CA LYS A 35 -4.39 10.47 4.56
C LYS A 35 -3.58 11.76 4.56
N ALA A 36 -3.05 12.11 3.40
CA ALA A 36 -2.38 13.39 3.18
C ALA A 36 -3.34 14.55 3.44
N LYS A 37 -2.80 15.66 3.96
CA LYS A 37 -3.57 16.90 4.17
C LYS A 37 -4.08 17.49 2.86
N ASP A 38 -3.33 17.29 1.79
CA ASP A 38 -3.68 17.69 0.43
C ASP A 38 -3.40 16.52 -0.51
N GLY A 39 -4.47 15.89 -1.00
CA GLY A 39 -4.41 14.78 -1.95
C GLY A 39 -4.59 15.22 -3.41
N SER A 40 -4.54 16.53 -3.70
CA SER A 40 -4.80 17.07 -5.04
C SER A 40 -3.53 17.33 -5.88
N GLY A 41 -2.37 16.93 -5.37
CA GLY A 41 -1.08 17.09 -6.05
C GLY A 41 -1.02 16.38 -7.41
N ASN A 42 -0.30 16.96 -8.37
CA ASN A 42 -0.16 16.40 -9.72
C ASN A 42 0.51 15.01 -9.74
N TRP A 43 1.26 14.67 -8.70
CA TRP A 43 1.96 13.39 -8.56
C TRP A 43 1.21 12.39 -7.68
N VAL A 44 0.02 12.73 -7.21
CA VAL A 44 -0.88 11.78 -6.55
C VAL A 44 -1.47 10.85 -7.60
N PRO A 45 -1.31 9.52 -7.48
CA PRO A 45 -1.90 8.59 -8.42
C PRO A 45 -3.44 8.71 -8.43
N ARG A 46 -4.02 8.76 -9.62
CA ARG A 46 -5.47 8.91 -9.81
C ARG A 46 -6.23 7.65 -9.41
N ARG A 47 -7.25 7.80 -8.58
CA ARG A 47 -8.05 6.69 -8.01
C ARG A 47 -8.74 5.87 -9.10
N GLU A 48 -9.20 6.50 -10.16
CA GLU A 48 -9.94 5.86 -11.26
C GLU A 48 -9.11 4.78 -11.96
N LYS A 49 -7.76 4.89 -11.91
CA LYS A 49 -6.86 3.90 -12.51
C LYS A 49 -6.84 2.56 -11.75
N TYR A 50 -7.29 2.55 -10.50
CA TYR A 50 -7.18 1.40 -9.60
C TYR A 50 -8.54 0.91 -9.08
N GLU A 51 -9.65 1.30 -9.71
CA GLU A 51 -11.00 0.84 -9.31
C GLU A 51 -11.14 -0.69 -9.38
N ASP A 52 -10.55 -1.30 -10.41
CA ASP A 52 -10.56 -2.75 -10.63
C ASP A 52 -9.31 -3.45 -10.05
N TYR A 53 -8.65 -2.85 -9.06
CA TYR A 53 -7.46 -3.43 -8.45
C TYR A 53 -7.79 -4.75 -7.75
N ILE A 54 -7.07 -5.81 -8.11
CA ILE A 54 -7.25 -7.14 -7.51
C ILE A 54 -6.29 -7.27 -6.33
N TYR A 55 -6.86 -7.52 -5.15
CA TYR A 55 -6.11 -7.84 -3.94
C TYR A 55 -5.84 -9.35 -3.88
N ASP A 56 -4.69 -9.77 -4.40
CA ASP A 56 -4.14 -11.10 -4.21
C ASP A 56 -3.26 -11.17 -2.95
N ASP A 57 -2.92 -12.38 -2.51
CA ASP A 57 -2.15 -12.59 -1.28
C ASP A 57 -0.80 -11.84 -1.27
N VAL A 58 -0.12 -11.73 -2.42
CA VAL A 58 1.18 -11.05 -2.52
C VAL A 58 1.02 -9.54 -2.40
N SER A 59 0.02 -8.95 -3.06
CA SER A 59 -0.20 -7.51 -2.97
C SER A 59 -0.70 -7.09 -1.58
N VAL A 60 -1.56 -7.87 -0.95
CA VAL A 60 -2.05 -7.61 0.41
C VAL A 60 -0.88 -7.60 1.40
N GLU A 61 -0.01 -8.60 1.36
CA GLU A 61 1.18 -8.66 2.22
C GLU A 61 2.12 -7.48 1.96
N LEU A 62 2.36 -7.15 0.69
CA LEU A 62 3.20 -6.02 0.31
C LEU A 62 2.67 -4.69 0.86
N GLN A 63 1.37 -4.43 0.69
CA GLN A 63 0.74 -3.19 1.16
C GLN A 63 0.78 -3.08 2.69
N ARG A 64 0.56 -4.19 3.40
CA ARG A 64 0.70 -4.25 4.86
C ARG A 64 2.12 -3.92 5.31
N ASN A 65 3.13 -4.52 4.69
CA ASN A 65 4.54 -4.28 5.04
C ASN A 65 4.95 -2.84 4.73
N PHE A 66 4.50 -2.28 3.60
CA PHE A 66 4.69 -0.87 3.30
C PHE A 66 4.03 0.03 4.33
N ALA A 67 2.80 -0.27 4.73
CA ALA A 67 2.08 0.51 5.73
C ALA A 67 2.77 0.48 7.10
N LEU A 68 3.30 -0.68 7.51
CA LEU A 68 4.10 -0.79 8.73
C LEU A 68 5.38 0.04 8.65
N ALA A 69 6.13 -0.05 7.55
CA ALA A 69 7.34 0.73 7.40
C ALA A 69 7.05 2.24 7.37
N PHE A 70 5.98 2.65 6.69
CA PHE A 70 5.54 4.05 6.66
C PHE A 70 5.16 4.55 8.05
N SER A 71 4.37 3.78 8.82
CA SER A 71 3.96 4.19 10.17
C SER A 71 5.13 4.29 11.14
N LEU A 72 6.18 3.49 10.92
CA LEU A 72 7.44 3.53 11.67
C LEU A 72 8.44 4.57 11.12
N ASN A 73 8.11 5.26 10.02
CA ASN A 73 9.00 6.18 9.32
C ASN A 73 10.35 5.52 8.96
N GLN A 74 10.29 4.28 8.46
CA GLN A 74 11.45 3.49 8.06
C GLN A 74 11.50 3.30 6.53
N PRO A 75 12.70 3.36 5.92
CA PRO A 75 12.85 3.01 4.52
C PRO A 75 12.55 1.52 4.33
N TYR A 76 11.75 1.21 3.31
CA TYR A 76 11.38 -0.16 2.96
C TYR A 76 11.88 -0.49 1.56
N LEU A 77 12.74 -1.50 1.46
CA LEU A 77 13.20 -2.04 0.20
C LEU A 77 12.32 -3.23 -0.16
N VAL A 78 11.64 -3.15 -1.30
CA VAL A 78 10.84 -4.28 -1.79
C VAL A 78 11.68 -5.16 -2.70
N GLU A 79 12.02 -6.35 -2.21
CA GLU A 79 12.70 -7.38 -2.99
C GLU A 79 11.68 -8.41 -3.50
N GLY A 80 11.84 -8.85 -4.75
CA GLY A 80 11.01 -9.92 -5.35
C GLY A 80 11.08 -9.91 -6.87
N GLY A 81 10.54 -10.95 -7.52
CA GLY A 81 10.52 -11.06 -8.99
C GLY A 81 9.85 -9.86 -9.68
N THR A 82 10.40 -9.40 -10.80
CA THR A 82 9.76 -8.40 -11.68
C THR A 82 8.38 -8.92 -12.13
N GLU A 83 7.44 -8.04 -12.48
CA GLU A 83 6.06 -8.37 -12.94
C GLU A 83 5.04 -8.82 -11.88
N ILE A 84 5.39 -8.92 -10.59
CA ILE A 84 4.40 -9.25 -9.53
C ILE A 84 3.51 -8.06 -9.09
N GLY A 85 3.51 -6.95 -9.83
CA GLY A 85 2.64 -5.80 -9.53
C GLY A 85 3.07 -4.90 -8.36
N LYS A 86 4.31 -5.01 -7.85
CA LYS A 86 4.79 -4.22 -6.69
C LYS A 86 4.57 -2.71 -6.83
N THR A 87 4.99 -2.15 -7.96
CA THR A 87 4.82 -0.72 -8.23
C THR A 87 3.35 -0.34 -8.29
N THR A 88 2.52 -1.19 -8.89
CA THR A 88 1.07 -0.99 -8.94
C THR A 88 0.46 -0.97 -7.55
N ALA A 89 0.85 -1.89 -6.67
CA ALA A 89 0.37 -1.96 -5.29
C ALA A 89 0.69 -0.67 -4.50
N VAL A 90 1.90 -0.14 -4.63
CA VAL A 90 2.31 1.12 -3.98
C VAL A 90 1.55 2.31 -4.54
N MET A 91 1.44 2.39 -5.87
CA MET A 91 0.70 3.48 -6.53
C MET A 91 -0.79 3.45 -6.14
N GLU A 92 -1.36 2.26 -5.97
CA GLU A 92 -2.72 2.06 -5.50
C GLU A 92 -2.89 2.56 -4.05
N MET A 93 -1.99 2.18 -3.14
CA MET A 93 -1.99 2.70 -1.76
C MET A 93 -1.95 4.23 -1.73
N CYS A 94 -1.03 4.82 -2.51
CA CYS A 94 -0.87 6.27 -2.59
C CYS A 94 -2.11 6.96 -3.18
N SER A 95 -2.82 6.33 -4.12
CA SER A 95 -4.09 6.85 -4.66
C SER A 95 -5.19 6.98 -3.61
N ARG A 96 -5.20 6.09 -2.60
CA ARG A 96 -6.15 6.15 -1.48
C ARG A 96 -5.72 7.12 -0.40
N LEU A 97 -4.42 7.15 -0.11
CA LEU A 97 -3.87 8.00 0.93
C LEU A 97 -3.75 9.46 0.49
N GLY A 98 -3.63 9.73 -0.81
CA GLY A 98 -3.38 11.06 -1.34
C GLY A 98 -1.90 11.50 -1.26
N TYR A 99 -0.97 10.57 -1.03
CA TYR A 99 0.46 10.90 -1.08
C TYR A 99 0.97 10.89 -2.52
N GLU A 100 1.87 11.81 -2.81
CA GLU A 100 2.59 11.85 -4.08
C GLU A 100 3.59 10.70 -4.20
N VAL A 101 3.75 10.16 -5.41
CA VAL A 101 4.76 9.16 -5.72
C VAL A 101 5.81 9.75 -6.66
N HIS A 102 7.05 9.78 -6.19
CA HIS A 102 8.22 10.22 -6.96
C HIS A 102 9.05 8.99 -7.34
N TYR A 103 8.99 8.59 -8.60
CA TYR A 103 9.74 7.44 -9.11
C TYR A 103 11.11 7.87 -9.65
N VAL A 104 12.17 7.26 -9.15
CA VAL A 104 13.54 7.44 -9.65
C VAL A 104 14.07 6.08 -10.11
N ASN A 105 14.33 5.96 -11.41
CA ASN A 105 14.96 4.77 -11.97
C ASN A 105 16.48 4.85 -11.76
N LEU A 106 17.04 3.94 -10.96
CA LEU A 106 18.47 3.91 -10.63
C LEU A 106 19.30 3.01 -11.56
N ASN A 107 18.72 2.49 -12.65
CA ASN A 107 19.34 1.38 -13.38
C ASN A 107 20.48 1.77 -14.34
N TYR A 108 20.72 3.06 -14.63
CA TYR A 108 21.84 3.48 -15.49
C TYR A 108 22.35 4.89 -15.16
N GLY A 109 23.60 4.97 -14.70
CA GLY A 109 24.36 6.21 -14.60
C GLY A 109 24.94 6.44 -13.22
N THR A 110 26.09 5.82 -12.94
CA THR A 110 27.03 6.25 -11.89
C THR A 110 27.25 7.75 -12.02
N ASP A 111 26.74 8.56 -11.09
CA ASP A 111 27.31 9.90 -10.88
C ASP A 111 28.56 9.71 -10.04
N GLU A 112 29.70 9.56 -10.73
CA GLU A 112 30.96 9.96 -10.12
C GLU A 112 30.91 11.47 -9.93
N SER A 113 30.58 11.90 -8.71
CA SER A 113 30.80 13.28 -8.30
C SER A 113 32.31 13.54 -8.31
N LYS A 114 32.84 13.96 -9.46
CA LYS A 114 34.17 14.55 -9.57
C LYS A 114 34.11 15.95 -8.95
N HIS A 115 34.83 16.08 -7.84
CA HIS A 115 35.49 17.26 -7.26
C HIS A 115 34.78 18.63 -7.38
#